data_AF-A0A3Q4HLV5-F1
#
_entry.id   AF-A0A3Q4HLV5-F1
#
_cell.length_a   1.000
_cell.length_b   1.000
_cell.length_c   1.000
_cell.angle_alpha   90.00
_cell.angle_beta   90.00
_cell.angle_gamma   90.00
#
_symmetry.space_group_name_H-M   'P 1'
#
loop_
_entity.id
_entity.type
_entity.pdbx_description
1 polymer ?
#
loop_
_entity_poly.entity_id
_entity_poly.type
_entity_poly.pdbx_seq_one_letter_code
_entity_poly.pdbx_strand_id
1 'polypeptide(L)' 'MAEEHYLELSENPVQFEHASSVNNVFFDEANKQVFAVRSGGATGVVVKGPDDKSSVAFRRRTPTS' A
#
# COMPACT_ATOMS: atom_id res chain seq x y z
N MET A 1 31.25 -4.56 19.18
CA MET A 1 30.12 -5.44 19.52
C MET A 1 29.01 -5.05 18.56
N ALA A 2 28.49 -5.97 17.77
CA ALA A 2 27.34 -5.67 16.93
C ALA A 2 26.14 -5.47 17.86
N GLU A 3 25.42 -4.36 17.75
CA GLU A 3 24.16 -4.19 18.45
C GLU A 3 23.18 -5.21 17.85
N GLU A 4 22.86 -6.27 18.60
CA GLU A 4 21.78 -7.19 18.23
C GLU A 4 20.46 -6.50 18.52
N HIS A 5 19.83 -5.96 17.47
CA HIS A 5 18.51 -5.38 17.58
C HIS A 5 17.45 -6.49 17.43
N TYR A 6 16.48 -6.49 18.35
CA TYR A 6 15.35 -7.43 18.30
C TYR A 6 14.39 -7.12 17.13
N LEU A 7 14.30 -5.85 16.73
CA LEU A 7 13.51 -5.36 15.59
C LEU A 7 14.21 -4.12 15.00
N GLU A 8 14.24 -4.03 13.67
CA GLU A 8 14.84 -2.90 12.94
C GLU A 8 13.86 -2.38 11.89
N LEU A 9 13.94 -1.08 11.59
CA LEU A 9 13.20 -0.49 10.48
C LEU A 9 13.90 -0.84 9.16
N SER A 10 13.11 -1.14 8.13
CA SER A 10 13.65 -1.32 6.78
C SER A 10 14.37 -0.07 6.30
N GLU A 11 15.53 -0.23 5.68
CA GLU A 11 16.24 0.84 4.96
C GLU A 11 15.40 1.44 3.82
N ASN A 12 14.42 0.68 3.32
CA ASN A 12 13.49 1.09 2.28
C ASN A 12 12.06 1.07 2.85
N PRO A 13 11.65 2.14 3.55
CA PRO A 13 10.31 2.21 4.13
C PRO A 13 9.26 2.39 3.04
N VAL A 14 8.24 1.53 3.08
CA VAL A 14 7.11 1.60 2.17
C VAL A 14 6.20 2.76 2.58
N GLN A 15 6.20 3.84 1.79
CA GLN A 15 5.30 4.98 2.02
C GLN A 15 3.94 4.75 1.36
N PHE A 16 2.86 5.16 2.00
CA PHE A 16 1.50 5.11 1.43
C PHE A 16 0.74 6.40 1.73
N GLU A 17 -0.25 6.70 0.89
CA GLU A 17 -1.13 7.85 1.11
C GLU A 17 -1.97 7.60 2.37
N HIS A 18 -2.05 8.59 3.25
CA HIS A 18 -2.82 8.49 4.49
C HIS A 18 -4.31 8.28 4.22
N ALA A 19 -4.99 7.64 5.17
CA ALA A 19 -6.43 7.49 5.13
C ALA A 19 -7.12 8.86 5.12
N SER A 20 -8.15 9.00 4.30
CA SER A 20 -8.96 10.21 4.16
C SER A 20 -10.39 9.86 3.79
N SER A 21 -11.26 10.87 3.63
CA SER A 21 -12.65 10.67 3.17
C SER A 21 -12.78 10.00 1.80
N VAL A 22 -11.71 10.01 1.00
CA VAL A 22 -11.65 9.46 -0.36
C VAL A 22 -10.58 8.38 -0.54
N ASN A 23 -9.83 8.05 0.51
CA ASN A 23 -8.76 7.04 0.49
C ASN A 23 -8.87 6.15 1.72
N ASN A 24 -9.26 4.89 1.54
CA ASN A 24 -9.39 3.93 2.63
C ASN A 24 -8.18 2.99 2.63
N VAL A 25 -7.52 2.86 3.77
CA VAL A 25 -6.28 2.07 3.92
C VAL A 25 -6.53 0.86 4.81
N PHE A 26 -6.10 -0.31 4.35
CA PHE A 26 -6.26 -1.60 5.03
C PHE A 26 -4.91 -2.31 5.11
N PHE A 27 -4.69 -3.08 6.18
CA PHE A 27 -3.52 -3.95 6.32
C PHE A 27 -3.95 -5.41 6.33
N ASP A 28 -3.34 -6.21 5.46
CA ASP A 28 -3.46 -7.66 5.45
C ASP A 28 -2.26 -8.26 6.19
N GLU A 29 -2.55 -8.84 7.34
CA GLU A 29 -1.53 -9.46 8.18
C GLU A 29 -0.95 -10.75 7.58
N ALA A 30 -1.72 -11.51 6.81
CA ALA A 30 -1.28 -12.80 6.27
C ALA A 30 -0.24 -12.60 5.16
N ASN A 31 -0.47 -11.60 4.30
CA ASN A 31 0.45 -11.27 3.21
C ASN A 31 1.40 -10.11 3.54
N LYS A 32 1.26 -9.48 4.72
CA LYS A 32 2.02 -8.30 5.15
C LYS A 32 1.92 -7.14 4.14
N GLN A 33 0.72 -6.88 3.65
CA GLN A 33 0.47 -5.90 2.59
C GLN A 33 -0.48 -4.79 3.03
N VAL A 34 -0.26 -3.58 2.51
CA VAL A 34 -1.13 -2.42 2.69
C VAL A 34 -1.92 -2.17 1.41
N PHE A 35 -3.24 -2.07 1.53
CA PHE A 35 -4.17 -1.79 0.44
C PHE A 35 -4.76 -0.39 0.61
N ALA A 36 -4.66 0.46 -0.41
CA ALA A 36 -5.30 1.76 -0.46
C ALA A 36 -6.37 1.75 -1.56
N VAL A 37 -7.62 1.98 -1.18
CA VAL A 37 -8.78 2.03 -2.07
C VAL A 37 -9.25 3.47 -2.18
N ARG A 38 -9.11 4.05 -3.37
CA ARG A 38 -9.44 5.45 -3.63
C ARG A 38 -10.76 5.61 -4.38
N SER A 39 -11.66 6.44 -3.86
CA SER A 39 -12.96 6.79 -4.45
C SER A 39 -12.97 8.26 -4.86
N GLY A 40 -13.06 8.56 -6.16
CA GLY A 40 -12.99 9.95 -6.65
C GLY A 40 -12.90 10.13 -8.17
N GLY A 41 -13.74 9.44 -8.94
CA GLY A 41 -13.84 9.59 -10.41
C GLY A 41 -13.22 8.44 -11.22
N ALA A 42 -12.16 7.81 -10.72
CA ALA A 42 -11.70 6.50 -11.18
C ALA A 42 -11.31 5.67 -9.95
N THR A 43 -12.00 4.56 -9.72
CA THR A 43 -11.68 3.69 -8.58
C THR A 43 -10.29 3.09 -8.82
N GLY A 44 -9.36 3.43 -7.92
CA GLY A 44 -7.99 2.91 -7.93
C GLY A 44 -7.76 2.05 -6.69
N VAL A 45 -7.05 0.94 -6.87
CA VAL A 45 -6.54 0.11 -5.78
C VAL A 45 -5.03 0.07 -5.87
N VAL A 46 -4.34 0.44 -4.81
CA VAL A 46 -2.88 0.33 -4.69
C VAL A 46 -2.57 -0.67 -3.60
N VAL A 47 -1.74 -1.66 -3.91
CA VAL A 47 -1.21 -2.64 -2.96
C VAL A 47 0.28 -2.40 -2.85
N LYS A 48 0.78 -2.29 -1.62
CA LYS A 48 2.22 -2.22 -1.33
C LYS A 48 2.58 -3.30 -0.32
N GLY A 49 3.55 -4.13 -0.66
CA GLY A 49 4.13 -5.10 0.27
C GLY A 49 5.52 -4.68 0.73
N PRO A 50 6.23 -5.53 1.49
CA PRO A 50 7.54 -5.22 2.04
C PRO A 50 8.65 -5.07 0.99
N ASP A 51 8.38 -5.48 -0.25
CA ASP A 51 9.28 -5.33 -1.40
C ASP A 51 8.54 -4.75 -2.62
N ASP A 52 9.31 -4.25 -3.60
CA ASP A 52 8.73 -3.68 -4.82
C ASP A 52 8.02 -4.73 -5.70
N LYS A 53 8.41 -6.00 -5.58
CA LYS A 53 7.85 -7.11 -6.37
C LYS A 53 6.42 -7.46 -5.94
N SER A 54 6.07 -7.15 -4.69
CA SER A 54 4.74 -7.35 -4.09
C SER A 54 3.85 -6.12 -4.18
N SER A 55 4.23 -5.11 -4.97
CA SER A 55 3.44 -3.90 -5.19
C SER A 55 2.66 -3.97 -6.50
N VAL A 56 1.36 -3.68 -6.46
CA VAL A 56 0.48 -3.69 -7.63
C VAL A 56 -0.50 -2.52 -7.58
N ALA A 57 -0.73 -1.87 -8.72
CA ALA A 57 -1.73 -0.80 -8.84
C ALA A 57 -2.75 -1.12 -9.94
N PHE A 58 -4.02 -1.05 -9.59
CA PHE A 58 -5.14 -1.23 -10.51
C PHE A 58 -5.92 0.07 -10.62
N ARG A 59 -6.31 0.44 -11.84
CA ARG A 59 -7.21 1.57 -12.09
C ARG A 59 -8.37 1.12 -12.96
N ARG A 60 -9.58 1.11 -12.42
CA ARG A 60 -10.79 0.88 -13.22
C ARG A 60 -11.15 2.19 -13.91
N ARG A 61 -11.05 2.23 -15.24
CA ARG A 61 -11.56 3.33 -16.06
C ARG A 61 -13.04 3.08 -16.35
N THR A 62 -13.88 4.09 -16.16
CA THR A 62 -15.25 4.08 -16.66
C THR A 62 -15.20 4.10 -18.19
N PRO A 63 -16.02 3.31 -18.90
CA PRO A 63 -16.11 3.39 -20.35
C PRO A 63 -16.47 4.82 -20.75
N THR A 64 -15.67 5.43 -21.64
CA THR A 64 -16.04 6.68 -22.30
C THR A 64 -16.97 6.32 -23.45
N SER A 65 -18.24 6.77 -23.37
CA SER A 65 -19.18 6.73 -24.50
C SER A 65 -18.79 7.72 -25.59
#